data_AF-A0A2V6CNW2-F1
#
_entry.id   AF-A0A2V6CNW2-F1
#
_cell.length_a   1.000
_cell.length_b   1.000
_cell.length_c   1.000
_cell.angle_alpha   90.00
_cell.angle_beta   90.00
_cell.angle_gamma   90.00
#
_symmetry.space_group_name_H-M   'P 1'
#
loop_
_entity.id
_entity.type
_entity.pdbx_description
1 polymer ?
#
loop_
_entity_poly.entity_id
_entity_poly.type
_entity_poly.pdbx_seq_one_letter_code
_entity_poly.pdbx_strand_id
1 'polypeptide(L)'
;MRTLSVSTKALLLIGLTLVAYLPALHNGFIWDDEAWLMKNPTLYGWSGLHELWFNPVALQQYYPITGTVFWAEYQLWRFDSFGYHLINVLLHGLNAVLFALLLRNLRLPGAWFAAAIFAVHPVMVESVAWITEIKNTLSTLFYLASILAFLRFENLEERDRRRRDWKWLGVSLLLFLCALLSKSVTCTLPVVLAILIWWKRARVRTADFLPLVPYFFLGVPLGLLTAWLEKHHVGAAGPEWAISWMQRVMLAGRVVCFYSYQLLWPANLSFIYP
;
A
#
# COMPACT_ATOMS: atom_id res chain seq x y z
N MET A 1 -24.79 -27.49 4.35
CA MET A 1 -23.78 -26.77 5.16
C MET A 1 -24.06 -25.28 5.10
N ARG A 2 -24.26 -24.58 6.23
CA ARG A 2 -24.45 -23.12 6.24
C ARG A 2 -23.11 -22.45 5.90
N THR A 3 -23.10 -21.61 4.88
CA THR A 3 -21.90 -20.83 4.53
C THR A 3 -21.72 -19.71 5.56
N LEU A 4 -20.49 -19.50 6.03
CA LEU A 4 -20.18 -18.43 6.98
C LEU A 4 -20.52 -17.05 6.40
N SER A 5 -20.99 -16.13 7.25
CA SER A 5 -21.25 -14.74 6.86
C SER A 5 -19.95 -14.03 6.44
N VAL A 6 -20.07 -12.95 5.67
CA VAL A 6 -18.92 -12.10 5.27
C VAL A 6 -18.19 -11.55 6.50
N SER A 7 -18.94 -11.07 7.48
CA SER A 7 -18.39 -10.50 8.72
C SER A 7 -17.62 -11.57 9.51
N THR A 8 -18.16 -12.79 9.61
CA THR A 8 -17.48 -13.90 10.28
C THR A 8 -16.16 -14.25 9.57
N LYS A 9 -16.16 -14.32 8.24
CA LYS A 9 -14.92 -14.60 7.47
C LYS A 9 -13.88 -13.49 7.63
N ALA A 10 -14.31 -12.22 7.67
CA ALA A 10 -13.42 -11.10 7.90
C ALA A 10 -12.77 -11.16 9.28
N LEU A 11 -13.55 -11.44 10.34
CA LEU A 11 -13.02 -11.60 11.69
C LEU A 11 -12.04 -12.77 11.79
N LEU A 12 -12.35 -13.91 11.16
CA LEU A 12 -11.44 -15.05 11.12
C LEU A 12 -10.13 -14.72 10.40
N LEU A 13 -10.18 -13.92 9.33
CA LEU A 13 -9.00 -13.51 8.57
C LEU A 13 -8.10 -12.56 9.38
N ILE A 14 -8.70 -11.60 10.09
CA ILE A 14 -7.96 -10.71 11.01
C ILE A 14 -7.34 -11.53 12.15
N GLY A 15 -8.11 -12.44 12.76
CA GLY A 15 -7.61 -13.33 13.81
C GLY A 15 -6.45 -14.23 13.34
N LEU A 16 -6.58 -14.81 12.15
CA LEU A 16 -5.51 -15.59 11.52
C LEU A 16 -4.24 -14.75 11.31
N THR A 17 -4.39 -13.50 10.86
CA THR A 17 -3.28 -12.57 10.67
C THR A 17 -2.59 -12.27 12.00
N LEU A 18 -3.35 -11.95 13.05
CA LEU A 18 -2.80 -11.70 14.38
C LEU A 18 -2.00 -12.88 14.93
N VAL A 19 -2.52 -14.11 14.75
CA VAL A 19 -1.81 -15.32 15.19
C VAL A 19 -0.52 -15.52 14.41
N ALA A 20 -0.55 -15.35 13.08
CA ALA A 20 0.63 -15.53 12.23
C ALA A 20 1.76 -14.53 12.56
N TYR A 21 1.41 -13.31 12.96
CA TYR A 21 2.36 -12.24 13.29
C TYR A 21 2.56 -12.03 14.80
N LEU A 22 2.09 -12.93 15.66
CA LEU A 22 2.30 -12.85 17.10
C LEU A 22 3.77 -12.67 17.51
N PRO A 23 4.76 -13.31 16.84
CA PRO A 23 6.17 -13.05 17.13
C PRO A 23 6.59 -11.60 16.87
N ALA A 24 6.04 -10.97 15.82
CA ALA A 24 6.40 -9.60 15.46
C ALA A 24 6.02 -8.58 16.52
N LEU A 25 4.97 -8.84 17.32
CA LEU A 25 4.54 -7.95 18.40
C LEU A 25 5.58 -7.77 19.51
N HIS A 26 6.56 -8.67 19.60
CA HIS A 26 7.63 -8.64 20.61
C HIS A 26 8.98 -8.22 20.04
N ASN A 27 9.04 -7.83 18.76
CA ASN A 27 10.29 -7.38 18.15
C ASN A 27 10.61 -5.94 18.54
N GLY A 28 11.89 -5.57 18.36
CA GLY A 28 12.38 -4.21 18.54
C GLY A 28 12.45 -3.44 17.21
N PHE A 29 12.82 -2.17 17.31
CA PHE A 29 13.07 -1.30 16.17
C PHE A 29 14.30 -1.75 15.38
N ILE A 30 14.24 -1.67 14.05
CA ILE A 30 15.32 -2.05 13.14
C ILE A 30 15.47 -1.04 12.00
N TRP A 31 16.71 -0.89 11.54
CA TRP A 31 17.06 -0.13 10.32
C TRP A 31 16.41 1.26 10.26
N ASP A 32 15.52 1.53 9.29
CA ASP A 32 15.00 2.87 9.06
C ASP A 32 14.09 3.34 10.21
N ASP A 33 13.68 2.44 11.11
CA ASP A 33 12.95 2.82 12.33
C ASP A 33 13.74 3.85 13.15
N GLU A 34 15.07 3.79 13.12
CA GLU A 34 15.90 4.79 13.80
C GLU A 34 15.72 6.19 13.18
N ALA A 35 15.73 6.29 11.85
CA ALA A 35 15.57 7.56 11.15
C ALA A 35 14.12 8.10 11.25
N TRP A 36 13.14 7.21 11.16
CA TRP A 36 11.72 7.56 11.18
C TRP A 36 11.15 7.82 12.57
N LEU A 37 11.76 7.25 13.62
CA LEU A 37 11.31 7.41 15.00
C LEU A 37 12.34 8.12 15.89
N MET A 38 13.50 7.51 16.12
CA MET A 38 14.44 7.95 17.16
C MET A 38 15.12 9.28 16.84
N LYS A 39 15.46 9.48 15.56
CA LYS A 39 16.12 10.69 15.05
C LYS A 39 15.13 11.69 14.45
N ASN A 40 13.82 11.45 14.59
CA ASN A 40 12.79 12.25 13.95
C ASN A 40 12.27 13.34 14.91
N PRO A 41 12.64 14.63 14.73
CA PRO A 41 12.17 15.71 15.58
C PRO A 41 10.68 16.02 15.36
N THR A 42 10.07 15.56 14.26
CA THR A 42 8.66 15.86 13.95
C THR A 42 7.68 15.10 14.84
N LEU A 43 8.13 14.12 15.63
CA LEU A 43 7.29 13.41 16.58
C LEU A 43 6.87 14.25 17.80
N TYR A 44 7.51 15.41 18.01
CA TYR A 44 7.32 16.21 19.22
C TYR A 44 6.45 17.43 18.96
N GLY A 45 5.33 17.52 19.70
CA GLY A 45 4.44 18.67 19.67
C GLY A 45 3.68 18.87 18.34
N TRP A 46 2.84 19.90 18.30
CA TRP A 46 2.01 20.23 17.13
C TRP A 46 2.79 20.86 15.98
N SER A 47 3.92 21.51 16.26
CA SER A 47 4.82 22.04 15.24
C SER A 47 5.42 20.92 14.39
N GLY A 48 5.70 19.75 14.98
CA GLY A 48 6.15 18.58 14.25
C GLY A 48 5.12 18.09 13.24
N LEU A 49 3.83 18.09 13.61
CA LEU A 49 2.75 17.77 12.67
C LEU A 49 2.67 18.79 11.53
N HIS A 50 2.85 20.08 11.81
CA HIS A 50 2.91 21.09 10.75
C HIS A 50 4.10 20.84 9.79
N GLU A 51 5.29 20.55 10.31
CA GLU A 51 6.47 20.20 9.50
C GLU A 51 6.18 19.00 8.57
N LEU A 52 5.57 17.93 9.09
CA LEU A 52 5.23 16.75 8.29
C LEU A 52 4.41 17.10 7.03
N TRP A 53 3.45 18.01 7.15
CA TRP A 53 2.53 18.36 6.07
C TRP A 53 3.08 19.42 5.12
N PHE A 54 3.87 20.37 5.62
CA PHE A 54 4.28 21.56 4.85
C PHE A 54 5.76 21.60 4.47
N ASN A 55 6.58 20.71 5.00
CA ASN A 55 7.99 20.60 4.67
C ASN A 55 8.28 19.25 3.97
N PRO A 56 8.44 19.24 2.63
CA PRO A 56 8.68 18.00 1.87
C PRO A 56 9.96 17.23 2.21
N VAL A 57 10.89 17.84 2.96
CA VAL A 57 12.15 17.24 3.39
C VAL A 57 12.18 16.95 4.90
N ALA A 58 11.02 17.00 5.57
CA ALA A 58 10.91 16.67 6.99
C ALA A 58 11.20 15.18 7.29
N LEU A 59 11.05 14.33 6.27
CA LEU A 59 11.33 12.89 6.29
C LEU A 59 12.13 12.52 5.03
N GLN A 60 12.69 11.32 4.98
CA GLN A 60 13.43 10.81 3.82
C GLN A 60 12.61 10.90 2.51
N GLN A 61 11.31 10.63 2.60
CA GLN A 61 10.34 10.85 1.53
C GLN A 61 9.11 11.60 2.06
N TYR A 62 8.45 12.35 1.18
CA TYR A 62 7.25 13.13 1.54
C TYR A 62 6.01 12.23 1.73
N TYR A 63 5.87 11.64 2.91
CA TYR A 63 4.76 10.78 3.33
C TYR A 63 4.04 11.34 4.57
N PRO A 64 3.33 12.48 4.46
CA PRO A 64 2.76 13.19 5.61
C PRO A 64 1.72 12.38 6.38
N ILE A 65 0.96 11.49 5.73
CA ILE A 65 -0.01 10.63 6.43
C ILE A 65 0.71 9.57 7.26
N THR A 66 1.73 8.92 6.70
CA THR A 66 2.57 7.98 7.46
C THR A 66 3.25 8.67 8.63
N GLY A 67 3.83 9.85 8.41
CA GLY A 67 4.40 10.65 9.49
C GLY A 67 3.39 11.03 10.56
N THR A 68 2.15 11.37 10.17
CA THR A 68 1.06 11.66 11.11
C THR A 68 0.69 10.44 11.95
N VAL A 69 0.69 9.25 11.36
CA VAL A 69 0.48 8.00 12.11
C VAL A 69 1.61 7.79 13.11
N PHE A 70 2.87 7.94 12.71
CA PHE A 70 3.99 7.84 13.65
C PHE A 70 3.96 8.89 14.75
N TRP A 71 3.56 10.13 14.43
CA TRP A 71 3.34 11.17 15.43
C TRP A 71 2.30 10.74 16.46
N ALA A 72 1.16 10.19 16.00
CA ALA A 72 0.09 9.72 16.87
C ALA A 72 0.51 8.50 17.71
N GLU A 73 1.18 7.53 17.10
CA GLU A 73 1.72 6.36 17.79
C GLU A 73 2.74 6.78 18.86
N TYR A 74 3.62 7.74 18.55
CA TYR A 74 4.56 8.27 19.53
C TYR A 74 3.86 8.94 20.72
N GLN A 75 2.76 9.66 20.50
CA GLN A 75 2.00 10.24 21.62
C GLN A 75 1.36 9.17 22.51
N LEU A 76 0.96 8.03 21.94
CA LEU A 76 0.26 6.96 22.66
C LEU A 76 1.22 5.98 23.34
N TRP A 77 2.27 5.57 22.65
CA TRP A 77 3.13 4.44 23.03
C TRP A 77 4.58 4.84 23.31
N ARG A 78 4.99 6.08 22.98
CA ARG A 78 6.39 6.51 23.02
C ARG A 78 7.28 5.54 22.24
N PHE A 79 8.33 4.97 22.82
CA PHE A 79 9.19 3.98 22.16
C PHE A 79 8.86 2.54 22.58
N ASP A 80 7.63 2.27 23.01
CA ASP A 80 7.14 0.89 23.16
C ASP A 80 6.77 0.34 21.78
N SER A 81 7.59 -0.57 21.24
CA SER A 81 7.43 -1.15 19.90
C SER A 81 6.16 -1.97 19.74
N PHE A 82 5.55 -2.44 20.83
CA PHE A 82 4.36 -3.28 20.78
C PHE A 82 3.20 -2.59 20.03
N GLY A 83 2.96 -1.31 20.34
CA GLY A 83 1.88 -0.53 19.73
C GLY A 83 2.05 -0.40 18.21
N TYR A 84 3.26 -0.08 17.77
CA TYR A 84 3.62 0.07 16.36
C TYR A 84 3.43 -1.23 15.58
N HIS A 85 3.94 -2.36 16.11
CA HIS A 85 3.75 -3.66 15.47
C HIS A 85 2.27 -4.06 15.43
N LEU A 86 1.52 -3.80 16.50
CA LEU A 86 0.09 -4.12 16.55
C LEU A 86 -0.69 -3.40 15.44
N ILE A 87 -0.44 -2.10 15.23
CA ILE A 87 -1.09 -1.33 14.17
C ILE A 87 -0.73 -1.88 12.78
N ASN A 88 0.54 -2.21 12.51
CA ASN A 88 0.93 -2.82 11.23
C ASN A 88 0.21 -4.14 10.95
N VAL A 89 0.14 -5.02 11.95
CA VAL A 89 -0.54 -6.32 11.82
C VAL A 89 -2.03 -6.15 11.61
N LEU A 90 -2.68 -5.21 12.30
CA LEU A 90 -4.11 -4.91 12.11
C LEU A 90 -4.38 -4.32 10.73
N LEU A 91 -3.55 -3.39 10.26
CA LEU A 91 -3.65 -2.84 8.90
C LEU A 91 -3.51 -3.93 7.84
N HIS A 92 -2.57 -4.86 8.01
CA HIS A 92 -2.43 -6.01 7.11
C HIS A 92 -3.65 -6.94 7.13
N GLY A 93 -4.22 -7.22 8.30
CA GLY A 93 -5.47 -7.97 8.42
C GLY A 93 -6.62 -7.30 7.69
N LEU A 94 -6.75 -5.97 7.81
CA LEU A 94 -7.73 -5.18 7.05
C LEU A 94 -7.46 -5.22 5.54
N ASN A 95 -6.20 -5.15 5.11
CA ASN A 95 -5.82 -5.29 3.70
C ASN A 95 -6.23 -6.65 3.15
N ALA A 96 -6.03 -7.73 3.91
CA ALA A 96 -6.46 -9.07 3.50
C ALA A 96 -7.99 -9.14 3.33
N VAL A 97 -8.77 -8.47 4.20
CA VAL A 97 -10.22 -8.36 4.05
C VAL A 97 -10.60 -7.56 2.79
N LEU A 98 -10.00 -6.38 2.58
CA LEU A 98 -10.26 -5.58 1.38
C LEU A 98 -9.89 -6.32 0.10
N PHE A 99 -8.79 -7.09 0.12
CA PHE A 99 -8.37 -7.93 -0.97
C PHE A 99 -9.40 -9.04 -1.25
N ALA A 100 -9.89 -9.74 -0.21
CA ALA A 100 -10.97 -10.72 -0.37
C ALA A 100 -12.23 -10.11 -0.99
N LEU A 101 -12.61 -8.90 -0.56
CA LEU A 101 -13.75 -8.18 -1.11
C LEU A 101 -13.52 -7.77 -2.57
N LEU A 102 -12.31 -7.31 -2.91
CA LEU A 102 -11.93 -6.97 -4.29
C LEU A 102 -12.06 -8.19 -5.20
N LEU A 103 -11.43 -9.30 -4.84
CA LEU A 103 -11.50 -10.55 -5.61
C LEU A 103 -12.94 -11.04 -5.77
N ARG A 104 -13.76 -10.90 -4.73
CA ARG A 104 -15.19 -11.24 -4.78
C ARG A 104 -15.97 -10.34 -5.74
N ASN A 105 -15.76 -9.03 -5.72
CA ASN A 105 -16.40 -8.09 -6.66
C ASN A 105 -15.96 -8.35 -8.11
N LEU A 106 -14.72 -8.80 -8.28
CA LEU A 106 -14.22 -9.24 -9.58
C LEU A 106 -14.80 -10.59 -10.03
N ARG A 107 -15.50 -11.30 -9.15
CA ARG A 107 -16.10 -12.64 -9.32
C ARG A 107 -15.06 -13.75 -9.51
N LEU A 108 -13.91 -13.61 -8.86
CA LEU A 108 -12.89 -14.64 -8.84
C LEU A 108 -13.24 -15.74 -7.81
N PRO A 109 -13.16 -17.03 -8.19
CA PRO A 109 -13.37 -18.12 -7.24
C PRO A 109 -12.26 -18.12 -6.18
N GLY A 110 -12.57 -18.63 -4.98
CA GLY A 110 -11.57 -18.76 -3.92
C GLY A 110 -11.09 -17.44 -3.30
N ALA A 111 -11.80 -16.32 -3.49
CA ALA A 111 -11.41 -15.00 -3.00
C ALA A 111 -10.92 -14.97 -1.53
N TRP A 112 -11.65 -15.61 -0.61
CA TRP A 112 -11.27 -15.68 0.80
C TRP A 112 -10.06 -16.57 1.07
N PHE A 113 -9.88 -17.62 0.26
CA PHE A 113 -8.72 -18.51 0.37
C PHE A 113 -7.46 -17.80 -0.14
N ALA A 114 -7.54 -17.13 -1.28
CA ALA A 114 -6.45 -16.30 -1.80
C ALA A 114 -6.06 -15.19 -0.81
N ALA A 115 -7.06 -14.55 -0.16
CA ALA A 115 -6.81 -13.57 0.89
C ALA A 115 -6.20 -14.16 2.16
N ALA A 116 -6.56 -15.39 2.54
CA ALA A 116 -5.92 -16.11 3.64
C ALA A 116 -4.45 -16.42 3.33
N ILE A 117 -4.14 -16.85 2.10
CA ILE A 117 -2.76 -17.00 1.64
C ILE A 117 -2.04 -15.65 1.78
N PHE A 118 -2.57 -14.58 1.19
CA PHE A 118 -1.98 -13.23 1.29
C PHE A 118 -1.75 -12.79 2.74
N ALA A 119 -2.69 -13.08 3.65
CA ALA A 119 -2.58 -12.71 5.05
C ALA A 119 -1.35 -13.35 5.72
N VAL A 120 -1.09 -14.63 5.48
CA VAL A 120 -0.04 -15.40 6.19
C VAL A 120 1.21 -15.68 5.35
N HIS A 121 1.25 -15.22 4.10
CA HIS A 121 2.35 -15.53 3.18
C HIS A 121 3.67 -14.92 3.69
N PRO A 122 4.78 -15.69 3.80
CA PRO A 122 6.02 -15.17 4.40
C PRO A 122 6.63 -13.97 3.65
N VAL A 123 6.41 -13.83 2.34
CA VAL A 123 6.81 -12.62 1.57
C VAL A 123 6.26 -11.32 2.17
N MET A 124 5.12 -11.37 2.86
CA MET A 124 4.53 -10.19 3.46
C MET A 124 5.24 -9.76 4.75
N VAL A 125 6.11 -10.60 5.33
CA VAL A 125 6.73 -10.34 6.64
C VAL A 125 7.48 -9.03 6.68
N GLU A 126 8.21 -8.67 5.61
CA GLU A 126 8.93 -7.40 5.55
C GLU A 126 7.98 -6.20 5.61
N SER A 127 6.83 -6.27 4.94
CA SER A 127 5.85 -5.19 4.97
C SER A 127 5.07 -5.09 6.29
N VAL A 128 4.97 -6.19 7.04
CA VAL A 128 4.10 -6.27 8.23
C VAL A 128 4.89 -6.17 9.53
N ALA A 129 6.01 -6.87 9.63
CA ALA A 129 6.81 -6.94 10.85
C ALA A 129 7.78 -5.76 11.00
N TRP A 130 8.20 -5.11 9.91
CA TRP A 130 9.04 -3.91 9.99
C TRP A 130 8.16 -2.67 10.22
N ILE A 131 8.42 -1.94 11.31
CA ILE A 131 7.58 -0.80 11.74
C ILE A 131 7.51 0.28 10.66
N THR A 132 8.65 0.70 10.11
CA THR A 132 8.70 1.73 9.06
C THR A 132 7.93 1.36 7.78
N GLU A 133 7.70 0.07 7.52
CA GLU A 133 6.85 -0.38 6.41
C GLU A 133 5.35 -0.28 6.69
N ILE A 134 4.92 0.41 7.76
CA ILE A 134 3.56 0.93 7.86
C ILE A 134 3.16 1.73 6.61
N LYS A 135 4.13 2.39 5.94
CA LYS A 135 3.93 3.03 4.63
C LYS A 135 3.38 2.05 3.57
N ASN A 136 3.75 0.76 3.60
CA ASN A 136 3.15 -0.25 2.73
C ASN A 136 1.75 -0.64 3.18
N THR A 137 1.56 -1.04 4.44
CA THR A 137 0.26 -1.55 4.89
C THR A 137 -0.82 -0.46 4.86
N LEU A 138 -0.49 0.77 5.26
CA LEU A 138 -1.38 1.92 5.23
C LEU A 138 -1.72 2.36 3.81
N SER A 139 -0.71 2.51 2.94
CA SER A 139 -0.96 2.89 1.54
C SER A 139 -1.77 1.81 0.81
N THR A 140 -1.53 0.52 1.09
CA THR A 140 -2.31 -0.60 0.54
C THR A 140 -3.77 -0.55 0.95
N LEU A 141 -4.07 -0.18 2.21
CA LEU A 141 -5.43 -0.02 2.70
C LEU A 141 -6.19 0.99 1.85
N PHE A 142 -5.60 2.18 1.71
CA PHE A 142 -6.19 3.25 0.91
C PHE A 142 -6.25 2.91 -0.58
N TYR A 143 -5.24 2.21 -1.10
CA TYR A 143 -5.18 1.76 -2.49
C TYR A 143 -6.31 0.78 -2.82
N LEU A 144 -6.49 -0.26 -2.01
CA LEU A 144 -7.55 -1.26 -2.19
C LEU A 144 -8.94 -0.65 -1.98
N ALA A 145 -9.09 0.22 -0.98
CA ALA A 145 -10.34 0.94 -0.74
C ALA A 145 -10.69 1.87 -1.92
N SER A 146 -9.70 2.56 -2.50
CA SER A 146 -9.86 3.38 -3.70
C SER A 146 -10.33 2.53 -4.88
N ILE A 147 -9.71 1.37 -5.11
CA ILE A 147 -10.17 0.43 -6.16
C ILE A 147 -11.63 0.03 -5.94
N LEU A 148 -12.00 -0.38 -4.72
CA LEU A 148 -13.37 -0.79 -4.41
C LEU A 148 -14.38 0.35 -4.64
N ALA A 149 -14.04 1.58 -4.26
CA ALA A 149 -14.85 2.76 -4.55
C ALA A 149 -14.95 3.02 -6.05
N PHE A 150 -13.85 2.87 -6.81
CA PHE A 150 -13.85 3.01 -8.25
C PHE A 150 -14.73 1.95 -8.95
N LEU A 151 -14.69 0.69 -8.49
CA LEU A 151 -15.55 -0.37 -9.01
C LEU A 151 -17.04 -0.02 -8.84
N ARG A 152 -17.42 0.61 -7.72
CA ARG A 152 -18.78 1.12 -7.48
C ARG A 152 -19.11 2.33 -8.35
N PHE A 153 -18.17 3.26 -8.53
CA PHE A 153 -18.34 4.41 -9.42
C PHE A 153 -18.65 3.95 -10.84
N GLU A 154 -17.86 3.04 -11.41
CA GLU A 154 -18.05 2.56 -12.79
C GLU A 154 -19.12 1.45 -12.92
N ASN A 155 -19.67 0.98 -11.80
CA ASN A 155 -20.57 -0.19 -11.73
C ASN A 155 -19.99 -1.43 -12.44
N LEU A 156 -18.68 -1.67 -12.32
CA LEU A 156 -17.97 -2.76 -13.02
C LEU A 156 -18.35 -4.17 -12.53
N GLU A 157 -19.18 -4.24 -11.48
CA GLU A 157 -19.83 -5.47 -11.03
C GLU A 157 -20.87 -5.97 -12.05
N GLU A 158 -21.48 -5.08 -12.84
CA GLU A 158 -22.48 -5.40 -13.86
C GLU A 158 -21.91 -5.15 -15.27
N ARG A 159 -21.71 -6.22 -16.06
CA ARG A 159 -20.96 -6.16 -17.33
C ARG A 159 -21.57 -5.23 -18.39
N ASP A 160 -22.90 -5.08 -18.37
CA ASP A 160 -23.66 -4.43 -19.46
C ASP A 160 -24.29 -3.08 -19.07
N ARG A 161 -24.21 -2.67 -17.79
CA ARG A 161 -24.87 -1.45 -17.30
C ARG A 161 -23.89 -0.34 -16.99
N ARG A 162 -23.93 0.71 -17.81
CA ARG A 162 -23.14 1.93 -17.64
C ARG A 162 -23.91 2.92 -16.76
N ARG A 163 -23.71 2.85 -15.44
CA ARG A 163 -24.27 3.83 -14.51
C ARG A 163 -23.17 4.36 -13.62
N ARG A 164 -22.71 5.57 -13.91
CA ARG A 164 -21.68 6.24 -13.11
C ARG A 164 -22.30 6.92 -11.90
N ASP A 165 -21.84 6.54 -10.71
CA ASP A 165 -22.19 7.25 -9.46
C ASP A 165 -21.00 8.10 -9.01
N TRP A 166 -21.03 9.38 -9.40
CA TRP A 166 -19.95 10.35 -9.18
C TRP A 166 -19.58 10.55 -7.70
N LYS A 167 -20.46 10.21 -6.76
CA LYS A 167 -20.11 10.24 -5.32
C LYS A 167 -18.95 9.29 -5.02
N TRP A 168 -18.97 8.10 -5.62
CA TRP A 168 -17.92 7.11 -5.44
C TRP A 168 -16.61 7.49 -6.14
N LEU A 169 -16.65 8.32 -7.18
CA LEU A 169 -15.43 8.87 -7.78
C LEU A 169 -14.71 9.79 -6.80
N GLY A 170 -15.44 10.69 -6.13
CA GLY A 170 -14.88 11.57 -5.11
C GLY A 170 -14.26 10.80 -3.94
N VAL A 171 -14.97 9.78 -3.43
CA VAL A 171 -14.44 8.89 -2.39
C VAL A 171 -13.17 8.16 -2.86
N SER A 172 -13.19 7.63 -4.08
CA SER A 172 -12.05 6.93 -4.66
C SER A 172 -10.83 7.82 -4.82
N LEU A 173 -11.00 9.07 -5.28
CA LEU A 173 -9.93 10.05 -5.42
C LEU A 173 -9.36 10.49 -4.07
N LEU A 174 -10.21 10.69 -3.06
CA LEU A 174 -9.76 11.01 -1.71
C LEU A 174 -8.92 9.88 -1.12
N LEU A 175 -9.40 8.63 -1.23
CA LEU A 175 -8.65 7.45 -0.79
C LEU A 175 -7.33 7.31 -1.56
N PHE A 176 -7.33 7.58 -2.87
CA PHE A 176 -6.11 7.56 -3.65
C PHE A 176 -5.11 8.63 -3.21
N LEU A 177 -5.57 9.84 -2.92
CA LEU A 177 -4.72 10.90 -2.36
C LEU A 177 -4.14 10.46 -1.01
N CYS A 178 -4.94 9.85 -0.14
CA CYS A 178 -4.44 9.28 1.11
C CYS A 178 -3.38 8.18 0.88
N ALA A 179 -3.56 7.34 -0.14
CA ALA A 179 -2.59 6.33 -0.52
C ALA A 179 -1.26 6.96 -0.96
N LEU A 180 -1.31 7.99 -1.82
CA LEU A 180 -0.13 8.72 -2.31
C LEU A 180 0.63 9.41 -1.17
N LEU A 181 -0.09 10.03 -0.24
CA LEU A 181 0.47 10.71 0.92
C LEU A 181 0.96 9.75 2.02
N SER A 182 0.69 8.45 1.88
CA SER A 182 1.25 7.39 2.74
C SER A 182 2.47 6.71 2.08
N LYS A 183 2.40 6.43 0.77
CA LYS A 183 3.52 5.95 -0.04
C LYS A 183 3.28 6.26 -1.52
N SER A 184 4.17 7.01 -2.12
CA SER A 184 4.01 7.53 -3.49
C SER A 184 4.06 6.46 -4.59
N VAL A 185 4.59 5.26 -4.33
CA VAL A 185 4.55 4.13 -5.28
C VAL A 185 3.13 3.77 -5.72
N THR A 186 2.12 4.14 -4.92
CA THR A 186 0.71 4.01 -5.28
C THR A 186 0.30 4.83 -6.50
N CYS A 187 1.16 5.72 -7.02
CA CYS A 187 0.97 6.41 -8.30
C CYS A 187 0.71 5.49 -9.50
N THR A 188 0.93 4.18 -9.35
CA THR A 188 0.55 3.13 -10.30
C THR A 188 -0.96 2.87 -10.38
N LEU A 189 -1.77 3.34 -9.43
CA LEU A 189 -3.22 3.09 -9.38
C LEU A 189 -3.97 3.36 -10.69
N PRO A 190 -3.80 4.52 -11.39
CA PRO A 190 -4.47 4.75 -12.66
C PRO A 190 -4.23 3.65 -13.69
N VAL A 191 -3.04 3.05 -13.72
CA VAL A 191 -2.74 1.91 -14.61
C VAL A 191 -3.52 0.67 -14.20
N VAL A 192 -3.60 0.37 -12.90
CA VAL A 192 -4.41 -0.74 -12.39
C VAL A 192 -5.89 -0.54 -12.70
N LEU A 193 -6.43 0.66 -12.51
CA LEU A 193 -7.82 0.98 -12.85
C LEU A 193 -8.08 0.85 -14.36
N ALA A 194 -7.14 1.27 -15.21
CA ALA A 194 -7.23 1.07 -16.66
C ALA A 194 -7.30 -0.41 -17.03
N ILE A 195 -6.48 -1.26 -16.40
CA ILE A 195 -6.51 -2.72 -16.58
C ILE A 195 -7.87 -3.30 -16.14
N LEU A 196 -8.42 -2.85 -15.01
CA LEU A 196 -9.73 -3.31 -14.53
C LEU A 196 -10.86 -2.92 -15.47
N ILE A 197 -10.84 -1.70 -16.03
CA ILE A 197 -11.79 -1.25 -17.06
C ILE A 197 -11.68 -2.14 -18.29
N TRP A 198 -10.46 -2.36 -18.78
CA TRP A 198 -10.19 -3.19 -19.95
C TRP A 198 -10.67 -4.64 -19.74
N TRP A 199 -10.41 -5.21 -18.57
CA TRP A 199 -10.75 -6.60 -18.26
C TRP A 199 -12.25 -6.80 -18.05
N LYS A 200 -12.93 -5.90 -17.31
CA LYS A 200 -14.32 -6.11 -16.90
C LYS A 200 -15.33 -5.70 -17.97
N ARG A 201 -14.99 -4.76 -18.86
CA ARG A 201 -15.93 -4.31 -19.90
C ARG A 201 -15.91 -5.23 -21.11
N ALA A 202 -17.09 -5.52 -21.65
CA ALA A 202 -17.21 -6.28 -22.90
C ALA A 202 -16.71 -5.49 -24.13
N ARG A 203 -16.83 -4.15 -24.11
CA ARG A 203 -16.34 -3.24 -25.15
C ARG A 203 -15.78 -1.97 -24.51
N VAL A 204 -14.52 -1.68 -24.80
CA VAL A 204 -13.77 -0.52 -24.27
C VAL A 204 -13.84 0.64 -25.26
N ARG A 205 -14.12 1.85 -24.76
CA ARG A 205 -14.06 3.10 -25.52
C ARG A 205 -13.05 4.04 -24.87
N THR A 206 -12.50 4.97 -25.65
CA THR A 206 -11.57 6.00 -25.12
C THR A 206 -12.18 6.82 -23.97
N ALA A 207 -13.48 7.14 -24.04
CA ALA A 207 -14.23 7.82 -22.98
C ALA A 207 -14.30 7.05 -21.64
N ASP A 208 -13.97 5.75 -21.65
CA ASP A 208 -13.95 4.93 -20.43
C ASP A 208 -12.73 5.25 -19.57
N PHE A 209 -11.65 5.76 -20.17
CA PHE A 209 -10.44 6.15 -19.47
C PHE A 209 -10.45 7.61 -19.00
N LEU A 210 -11.43 8.42 -19.45
CA LEU A 210 -11.52 9.83 -19.06
C LEU A 210 -11.58 10.05 -17.54
N PRO A 211 -12.27 9.22 -16.73
CA PRO A 211 -12.24 9.35 -15.26
C PRO A 211 -10.89 9.06 -14.62
N LEU A 212 -9.92 8.49 -15.34
CA LEU A 212 -8.58 8.23 -14.84
C LEU A 212 -7.67 9.47 -14.90
N VAL A 213 -8.05 10.49 -15.69
CA VAL A 213 -7.31 11.75 -15.82
C VAL A 213 -6.96 12.38 -14.46
N PRO A 214 -7.91 12.60 -13.52
CA PRO A 214 -7.57 13.13 -12.21
C PRO A 214 -6.60 12.24 -11.40
N TYR A 215 -6.61 10.91 -11.61
CA TYR A 215 -5.64 10.03 -10.95
C TYR A 215 -4.23 10.23 -11.49
N PHE A 216 -4.07 10.41 -12.80
CA PHE A 216 -2.76 10.76 -13.36
C PHE A 216 -2.28 12.13 -12.88
N PHE A 217 -3.17 13.12 -12.80
CA PHE A 217 -2.83 14.46 -12.28
C PHE A 217 -2.40 14.45 -10.82
N LEU A 218 -2.91 13.54 -9.98
CA LEU A 218 -2.45 13.39 -8.60
C LEU A 218 -1.19 12.53 -8.49
N GLY A 219 -1.16 11.40 -9.20
CA GLY A 219 -0.10 10.39 -9.07
C GLY A 219 1.24 10.81 -9.68
N VAL A 220 1.23 11.43 -10.88
CA VAL A 220 2.46 11.79 -11.59
C VAL A 220 3.29 12.82 -10.79
N PRO A 221 2.74 13.95 -10.31
CA PRO A 221 3.52 14.93 -9.56
C PRO A 221 4.12 14.36 -8.27
N LEU A 222 3.36 13.59 -7.49
CA LEU A 222 3.87 13.01 -6.23
C LEU A 222 4.89 11.88 -6.46
N GLY A 223 4.74 11.11 -7.54
CA GLY A 223 5.75 10.16 -7.99
C GLY A 223 7.06 10.86 -8.41
N LEU A 224 6.95 11.94 -9.19
CA LEU A 224 8.11 12.75 -9.60
C LEU A 224 8.77 13.46 -8.43
N LEU A 225 7.99 13.98 -7.46
CA LEU A 225 8.51 14.56 -6.23
C LEU A 225 9.34 13.53 -5.46
N THR A 226 8.86 12.29 -5.35
CA THR A 226 9.63 11.22 -4.71
C THR A 226 10.92 10.93 -5.47
N ALA A 227 10.87 10.80 -6.80
CA ALA A 227 12.07 10.59 -7.59
C ALA A 227 13.10 11.73 -7.44
N TRP A 228 12.61 12.96 -7.27
CA TRP A 228 13.45 14.12 -6.97
C TRP A 228 14.06 14.04 -5.57
N LEU A 229 13.26 13.72 -4.53
CA LEU A 229 13.73 13.55 -3.15
C LEU A 229 14.76 12.43 -3.03
N GLU A 230 14.54 11.28 -3.67
CA GLU A 230 15.50 10.18 -3.69
C GLU A 230 16.86 10.65 -4.23
N LYS A 231 16.86 11.37 -5.35
CA LYS A 231 18.08 11.85 -5.98
C LYS A 231 18.79 12.96 -5.18
N HIS A 232 18.04 13.92 -4.66
CA HIS A 232 18.59 15.18 -4.14
C HIS A 232 18.60 15.30 -2.62
N HIS A 233 17.76 14.55 -1.91
CA HIS A 233 17.64 14.58 -0.46
C HIS A 233 18.16 13.29 0.19
N VAL A 234 17.73 12.12 -0.29
CA VAL A 234 18.22 10.82 0.21
C VAL A 234 19.63 10.52 -0.28
N GLY A 235 20.00 11.05 -1.46
CA GLY A 235 21.34 10.93 -2.02
C GLY A 235 21.53 9.68 -2.89
N ALA A 236 20.46 9.20 -3.54
CA ALA A 236 20.51 8.14 -4.54
C ALA A 236 21.20 8.62 -5.85
N ALA A 237 22.48 8.95 -5.74
CA ALA A 237 23.34 9.45 -6.79
C ALA A 237 24.74 8.79 -6.71
N GLY A 238 25.47 8.78 -7.83
CA GLY A 238 26.80 8.19 -7.92
C GLY A 238 26.87 6.93 -8.79
N PRO A 239 28.05 6.27 -8.85
CA PRO A 239 28.31 5.15 -9.76
C PRO A 239 27.36 3.96 -9.55
N GLU A 240 26.94 3.70 -8.31
CA GLU A 240 25.99 2.64 -7.96
C GLU A 240 24.60 2.85 -8.59
N TRP A 241 24.24 4.11 -8.83
CA TRP A 241 22.97 4.50 -9.45
C TRP A 241 23.10 4.79 -10.96
N ALA A 242 24.31 4.67 -11.52
CA ALA A 242 24.61 4.89 -12.95
C ALA A 242 24.20 3.69 -13.83
N ILE A 243 23.01 3.16 -13.60
CA ILE A 243 22.42 2.08 -14.40
C ILE A 243 21.85 2.63 -15.71
N SER A 244 22.30 2.05 -16.82
CA SER A 244 21.81 2.35 -18.16
C SER A 244 20.32 2.03 -18.32
N TRP A 245 19.68 2.59 -19.34
CA TRP A 245 18.29 2.28 -19.69
C TRP A 245 18.06 0.76 -19.84
N MET A 246 18.96 0.06 -20.54
CA MET A 246 18.85 -1.39 -20.73
C MET A 246 18.93 -2.14 -19.39
N GLN A 247 19.87 -1.75 -18.51
CA GLN A 247 19.98 -2.36 -17.18
C GLN A 247 18.73 -2.10 -16.32
N ARG A 248 18.08 -0.93 -16.44
CA ARG A 248 16.80 -0.66 -15.77
C ARG A 248 15.70 -1.61 -16.23
N VAL A 249 15.60 -1.86 -17.54
CA VAL A 249 14.65 -2.84 -18.10
C VAL A 249 14.95 -4.25 -17.61
N MET A 250 16.22 -4.67 -17.64
CA MET A 250 16.65 -5.98 -17.13
C MET A 250 16.37 -6.13 -15.63
N LEU A 251 16.63 -5.08 -14.85
CA LEU A 251 16.34 -5.06 -13.42
C LEU A 251 14.84 -5.20 -13.15
N ALA A 252 13.99 -4.48 -13.89
CA ALA A 252 12.54 -4.62 -13.78
C ALA A 252 12.08 -6.06 -14.09
N GLY A 253 12.65 -6.69 -15.13
CA GLY A 253 12.41 -8.09 -15.43
C GLY A 253 12.86 -9.05 -14.31
N ARG A 254 14.07 -8.83 -13.75
CA ARG A 254 14.59 -9.60 -12.62
C ARG A 254 13.66 -9.50 -11.40
N VAL A 255 13.16 -8.32 -11.09
CA VAL A 255 12.23 -8.09 -9.97
C VAL A 255 10.94 -8.92 -10.15
N VAL A 256 10.35 -8.94 -11.35
CA VAL A 256 9.16 -9.75 -11.63
C VAL A 256 9.44 -11.24 -11.45
N CYS A 257 10.53 -11.76 -12.00
CA CYS A 257 10.93 -13.16 -11.83
C CYS A 257 11.20 -13.51 -10.36
N PHE A 258 11.91 -12.64 -9.65
CA PHE A 258 12.26 -12.81 -8.25
C PHE A 258 11.01 -12.93 -7.37
N TYR A 259 10.08 -11.97 -7.45
CA TYR A 259 8.86 -12.04 -6.63
C TYR A 259 7.93 -13.17 -7.07
N SER A 260 7.90 -13.55 -8.35
CA SER A 260 7.13 -14.71 -8.82
C SER A 260 7.66 -16.01 -8.22
N TYR A 261 8.98 -16.16 -8.10
CA TYR A 261 9.61 -17.28 -7.41
C TYR A 261 9.29 -17.27 -5.92
N GLN A 262 9.43 -16.12 -5.25
CA GLN A 262 9.16 -16.00 -3.81
C GLN A 262 7.69 -16.26 -3.45
N LEU A 263 6.74 -15.98 -4.35
CA LEU A 263 5.33 -16.35 -4.18
C LEU A 263 5.10 -17.88 -4.19
N LEU A 264 5.97 -18.65 -4.82
CA LEU A 264 5.88 -20.12 -4.87
C LEU A 264 6.73 -20.78 -3.79
N TRP A 265 7.91 -20.21 -3.52
CA TRP A 265 8.89 -20.76 -2.59
C TRP A 265 9.56 -19.65 -1.76
N PRO A 266 8.90 -19.18 -0.69
CA PRO A 266 9.39 -18.08 0.14
C PRO A 266 10.48 -18.53 1.11
N ALA A 267 11.65 -18.91 0.60
CA ALA A 267 12.78 -19.36 1.38
C ALA A 267 13.92 -18.33 1.38
N ASN A 268 14.68 -18.28 2.47
CA ASN A 268 15.82 -17.38 2.66
C ASN A 268 15.46 -15.90 2.44
N LEU A 269 14.29 -15.50 2.92
CA LEU A 269 13.88 -14.10 2.91
C LEU A 269 14.86 -13.29 3.74
N SER A 270 15.33 -12.20 3.17
CA SER A 270 16.31 -11.28 3.75
C SER A 270 15.81 -9.88 3.53
N PHE A 271 16.26 -8.97 4.38
CA PHE A 271 15.99 -7.55 4.24
C PHE A 271 16.77 -6.92 3.08
N ILE A 272 17.94 -7.50 2.76
CA ILE A 272 18.74 -7.15 1.59
C ILE A 272 18.92 -8.40 0.75
N TYR A 273 18.46 -8.33 -0.49
CA TYR A 273 18.69 -9.39 -1.47
C TYR A 273 19.91 -9.02 -2.32
N PRO A 274 20.95 -9.88 -2.37
CA PRO A 274 22.15 -9.65 -3.17
C PRO A 274 21.91 -9.73 -4.69
#